data_AF-A0A920TK01-F1
#
_entry.id   AF-A0A920TK01-F1
#
_cell.length_a   1.000
_cell.length_b   1.000
_cell.length_c   1.000
_cell.angle_alpha   90.00
_cell.angle_beta   90.00
_cell.angle_gamma   90.00
#
_symmetry.space_group_name_H-M   'P 1'
#
loop_
_entity.id
_entity.type
_entity.pdbx_description
1 polymer ?
#
loop_
_entity_poly.entity_id
_entity_poly.type
_entity_poly.pdbx_seq_one_letter_code
_entity_poly.pdbx_strand_id
1 'polypeptide(L)'
;MLLLPQYSGFEDKKPIGTSLNVEGSKLISKLDFGFWHDEIPHTKWDWFYNKIDRPETFDLIPSENGSVSVKELSPLEKSRMPHYGLSEKEIDALVTLIMGMVKDEIPESKLPEKTPAYLAVSKGERFIHTNNCLGCHKIDGEGGAIWTATAAWLEEVAGSENSQDISLVQSFSPPLLNTEGRKVQPDWLLDWFQNVSMIRPHLQVRMPSYNFTHEEWNGVIDYFQSKDGMSLTYENPHSFSQVSNSYLAGQKIQEEGACINCHFYGSMKPRQDALTWAPNLVLTKERLRPEWLIELFNNPQSVMPGTKMPAPYIPVDEPINDVIEYWGPEVAAFVGDTTAMFYGLVDWMWGLEGVEDVSAIVRTHLESKGYGFITEKKGGEDEW
;
A
#
# COMPACT_ATOMS: atom_id res chain seq x y z
N MET A 1 3.06 23.91 14.29
CA MET A 1 4.13 23.05 14.85
C MET A 1 4.46 22.02 13.78
N LEU A 2 5.28 22.40 12.79
CA LEU A 2 5.89 21.38 11.95
C LEU A 2 6.77 20.53 12.83
N LEU A 3 6.49 19.24 12.78
CA LEU A 3 7.30 18.20 13.35
C LEU A 3 8.70 18.31 12.73
N LEU A 4 9.61 18.99 13.44
CA LEU A 4 10.90 18.36 13.67
C LEU A 4 10.57 16.93 14.12
N PRO A 5 11.27 15.89 13.65
CA PRO A 5 11.23 14.64 14.39
C PRO A 5 11.56 15.03 15.82
N GLN A 6 10.59 14.89 16.73
CA GLN A 6 10.87 14.97 18.15
C GLN A 6 11.72 13.74 18.42
N TYR A 7 13.02 13.88 18.17
CA TYR A 7 14.00 12.96 18.70
C TYR A 7 13.86 13.07 20.21
N SER A 8 13.34 11.99 20.81
CA SER A 8 13.26 11.86 22.26
C SER A 8 14.59 12.32 22.89
N GLY A 9 14.53 13.33 23.75
CA GLY A 9 15.68 13.92 24.43
C GLY A 9 16.23 15.24 23.85
N PHE A 10 15.57 15.84 22.85
CA PHE A 10 15.94 17.15 22.28
C PHE A 10 14.86 18.24 22.41
N GLU A 11 13.83 18.00 23.21
CA GLU A 11 12.68 18.88 23.39
C GLU A 11 13.06 20.27 23.95
N ASP A 12 14.11 20.32 24.78
CA ASP A 12 14.62 21.54 25.41
C ASP A 12 15.85 22.15 24.71
N LYS A 13 16.28 21.59 23.56
CA LYS A 13 17.47 22.07 22.86
C LYS A 13 17.16 23.32 22.04
N LYS A 14 18.12 24.25 21.99
CA LYS A 14 18.03 25.44 21.13
C LYS A 14 17.79 25.01 19.67
N PRO A 15 16.79 25.59 18.97
CA PRO A 15 16.55 25.29 17.57
C PRO A 15 17.80 25.51 16.72
N ILE A 16 18.08 24.59 15.80
CA ILE A 16 19.24 24.65 14.90
C ILE A 16 18.99 25.65 13.74
N GLY A 17 17.76 26.17 13.59
CA GLY A 17 17.39 27.15 12.57
C GLY A 17 16.12 27.95 12.90
N THR A 18 15.73 28.84 12.00
CA THR A 18 14.50 29.65 12.10
C THR A 18 13.26 28.76 12.04
N SER A 19 12.25 29.09 12.86
CA SER A 19 10.95 28.43 12.81
C SER A 19 10.22 28.76 11.52
N LEU A 20 9.83 27.73 10.76
CA LEU A 20 9.11 27.92 9.49
C LEU A 20 7.61 28.16 9.65
N ASN A 21 7.06 28.03 10.86
CA ASN A 21 5.61 28.04 11.11
C ASN A 21 4.86 29.28 10.57
N VAL A 22 5.56 30.40 10.36
CA VAL A 22 5.00 31.67 9.87
C VAL A 22 5.92 32.33 8.82
N GLU A 23 6.79 31.56 8.18
CA GLU A 23 7.84 32.09 7.30
C GLU A 23 7.23 32.76 6.05
N GLY A 24 6.08 32.29 5.57
CA GLY A 24 5.32 32.92 4.49
C GLY A 24 4.85 34.34 4.81
N SER A 25 4.72 34.73 6.09
CA SER A 25 4.39 36.11 6.50
C SER A 25 5.59 37.04 6.65
N LYS A 26 6.81 36.55 6.40
CA LYS A 26 8.00 37.38 6.47
C LYS A 26 7.97 38.42 5.34
N LEU A 27 8.20 39.68 5.69
CA LEU A 27 8.31 40.73 4.68
C LEU A 27 9.53 40.45 3.80
N ILE A 28 9.40 40.74 2.50
CA ILE A 28 10.49 40.52 1.55
C ILE A 28 11.76 41.30 1.92
N SER A 29 11.62 42.47 2.53
CA SER A 29 12.74 43.28 3.05
C SER A 29 13.49 42.64 4.23
N LYS A 30 12.97 41.53 4.77
CA LYS A 30 13.60 40.71 5.80
C LYS A 30 14.21 39.42 5.24
N LEU A 31 14.12 39.20 3.92
CA LEU A 31 14.81 38.14 3.20
C LEU A 31 16.11 38.71 2.64
N ASP A 32 17.22 38.05 2.96
CA ASP A 32 18.55 38.43 2.49
C ASP A 32 18.83 37.75 1.15
N PHE A 33 18.93 38.54 0.07
CA PHE A 33 19.27 38.05 -1.27
C PHE A 33 20.79 37.93 -1.48
N GLY A 34 21.60 38.22 -0.45
CA GLY A 34 23.05 38.12 -0.50
C GLY A 34 23.64 39.11 -1.51
N PHE A 35 24.47 38.62 -2.43
CA PHE A 35 25.02 39.45 -3.51
C PHE A 35 24.30 39.21 -4.85
N TRP A 36 23.15 38.52 -4.83
CA TRP A 36 22.40 38.11 -6.03
C TRP A 36 21.13 38.94 -6.23
N HIS A 37 21.17 40.21 -5.79
CA HIS A 37 20.03 41.12 -5.81
C HIS A 37 19.56 41.48 -7.23
N ASP A 38 20.44 41.43 -8.21
CA ASP A 38 20.14 41.80 -9.60
C ASP A 38 19.72 40.58 -10.43
N GLU A 39 20.06 39.38 -9.98
CA GLU A 39 19.83 38.11 -10.66
C GLU A 39 18.59 37.36 -10.17
N ILE A 40 18.27 37.46 -8.87
CA ILE A 40 17.07 36.85 -8.29
C ILE A 40 15.97 37.91 -8.24
N PRO A 41 14.83 37.71 -8.94
CA PRO A 41 13.72 38.64 -8.84
C PRO A 41 13.30 38.80 -7.37
N HIS A 42 13.08 40.04 -6.94
CA HIS A 42 12.67 40.35 -5.58
C HIS A 42 11.19 39.99 -5.35
N THR A 43 10.90 38.69 -5.33
CA THR A 43 9.67 38.12 -4.81
C THR A 43 9.98 37.08 -3.73
N LYS A 44 9.02 36.79 -2.85
CA LYS A 44 9.19 35.71 -1.86
C LYS A 44 9.31 34.34 -2.53
N TRP A 45 8.60 34.14 -3.64
CA TRP A 45 8.62 32.90 -4.39
C TRP A 45 10.03 32.61 -4.90
N ASP A 46 10.61 33.56 -5.63
CA ASP A 46 11.95 33.42 -6.21
C ASP A 46 13.02 33.24 -5.12
N TRP A 47 12.88 33.93 -3.98
CA TRP A 47 13.78 33.75 -2.85
C TRP A 47 13.72 32.33 -2.27
N PHE A 48 12.52 31.83 -1.94
CA PHE A 48 12.37 30.48 -1.37
C PHE A 48 12.76 29.40 -2.38
N TYR A 49 12.39 29.56 -3.65
CA TYR A 49 12.75 28.65 -4.72
C TYR A 49 14.28 28.52 -4.82
N ASN A 50 15.00 29.63 -5.00
CA ASN A 50 16.46 29.60 -5.09
C ASN A 50 17.11 29.10 -3.80
N LYS A 51 16.52 29.39 -2.64
CA LYS A 51 17.05 28.90 -1.36
C LYS A 51 16.93 27.38 -1.21
N ILE A 52 15.89 26.77 -1.80
CA ILE A 52 15.67 25.32 -1.78
C ILE A 52 16.49 24.62 -2.86
N ASP A 53 16.44 25.16 -4.09
CA ASP A 53 17.12 24.59 -5.27
C ASP A 53 18.64 24.67 -5.12
N ARG A 54 19.16 25.88 -4.83
CA ARG A 54 20.60 26.18 -4.83
C ARG A 54 21.02 26.97 -3.58
N PRO A 55 20.90 26.38 -2.38
CA PRO A 55 21.15 27.07 -1.11
C PRO A 55 22.57 27.66 -1.00
N GLU A 56 23.55 27.07 -1.67
CA GLU A 56 24.95 27.50 -1.72
C GLU A 56 25.15 28.84 -2.41
N THR A 57 24.23 29.23 -3.31
CA THR A 57 24.27 30.52 -4.03
C THR A 57 24.41 31.69 -3.06
N PHE A 58 23.75 31.61 -1.89
CA PHE A 58 23.77 32.66 -0.88
C PHE A 58 25.10 32.80 -0.13
N ASP A 59 26.04 31.85 -0.29
CA ASP A 59 27.42 31.93 0.21
C ASP A 59 28.42 32.38 -0.87
N LEU A 60 27.95 32.67 -2.08
CA LEU A 60 28.76 33.10 -3.21
C LEU A 60 28.62 34.61 -3.46
N ILE A 61 29.65 35.17 -4.11
CA ILE A 61 29.73 36.56 -4.57
C ILE A 61 29.89 36.51 -6.11
N PRO A 62 28.88 36.93 -6.88
CA PRO A 62 28.98 37.07 -8.33
C PRO A 62 29.90 38.24 -8.70
N SER A 63 30.61 38.11 -9.82
CA SER A 63 31.45 39.15 -10.41
C SER A 63 30.93 39.54 -11.79
N GLU A 64 31.20 40.77 -12.25
CA GLU A 64 30.74 41.28 -13.56
C GLU A 64 31.17 40.41 -14.76
N ASN A 65 32.25 39.63 -14.63
CA ASN A 65 32.75 38.72 -15.66
C ASN A 65 32.09 37.33 -15.64
N GLY A 66 31.08 37.11 -14.79
CA GLY A 66 30.39 35.82 -14.62
C GLY A 66 31.11 34.82 -13.71
N SER A 67 32.26 35.17 -13.12
CA SER A 67 32.92 34.33 -12.11
C SER A 67 32.28 34.48 -10.74
N VAL A 68 32.41 33.44 -9.91
CA VAL A 68 31.92 33.43 -8.53
C VAL A 68 33.07 33.24 -7.55
N SER A 69 33.06 33.98 -6.45
CA SER A 69 33.95 33.75 -5.31
C SER A 69 33.15 33.34 -4.07
N VAL A 70 33.78 32.62 -3.15
CA VAL A 70 33.14 32.15 -1.91
C VAL A 70 33.31 33.22 -0.84
N LYS A 71 32.23 33.55 -0.11
CA LYS A 71 32.32 34.43 1.05
C LYS A 71 33.27 33.83 2.08
N GLU A 72 34.20 34.64 2.61
CA GLU A 72 35.00 34.24 3.77
C GLU A 72 34.13 34.26 5.03
N LEU A 73 33.45 33.13 5.30
CA LEU A 73 32.60 32.91 6.47
C LEU A 73 33.29 31.96 7.44
N SER A 74 33.13 32.21 8.74
CA SER A 74 33.54 31.22 9.74
C SER A 74 32.74 29.91 9.54
N PRO A 75 33.27 28.73 9.92
CA PRO A 75 32.60 27.45 9.66
C PRO A 75 31.15 27.36 10.15
N LEU A 76 30.80 28.12 11.20
CA LEU A 76 29.44 28.12 11.77
C LEU A 76 28.46 29.06 11.05
N GLU A 77 28.97 29.99 10.23
CA GLU A 77 28.20 31.01 9.50
C GLU A 77 27.88 30.62 8.06
N LYS A 78 28.54 29.59 7.52
CA LYS A 78 28.20 29.01 6.21
C LYS A 78 26.77 28.46 6.19
N SER A 79 26.13 28.51 5.04
CA SER A 79 24.85 27.85 4.80
C SER A 79 24.95 26.39 5.20
N ARG A 80 24.04 25.97 6.08
CA ARG A 80 23.93 24.58 6.56
C ARG A 80 22.90 23.77 5.77
N MET A 81 22.18 24.43 4.87
CA MET A 81 21.17 23.80 4.04
C MET A 81 21.88 23.08 2.88
N PRO A 82 21.76 21.75 2.78
CA PRO A 82 22.36 21.00 1.68
C PRO A 82 21.55 21.18 0.39
N HIS A 83 22.20 20.93 -0.75
CA HIS A 83 21.51 20.76 -2.02
C HIS A 83 20.80 19.39 -2.01
N TYR A 84 19.46 19.40 -2.00
CA TYR A 84 18.65 18.18 -1.84
C TYR A 84 18.44 17.41 -3.15
N GLY A 85 18.75 18.00 -4.32
CA GLY A 85 18.54 17.36 -5.62
C GLY A 85 17.07 17.14 -5.95
N LEU A 86 16.20 18.05 -5.50
CA LEU A 86 14.76 18.00 -5.72
C LEU A 86 14.42 18.34 -7.17
N SER A 87 13.35 17.73 -7.67
CA SER A 87 12.74 18.12 -8.94
C SER A 87 12.01 19.45 -8.83
N GLU A 88 11.79 20.13 -9.97
CA GLU A 88 11.03 21.39 -10.04
C GLU A 88 9.66 21.27 -9.35
N LYS A 89 8.95 20.17 -9.56
CA LYS A 89 7.65 19.90 -8.94
C LYS A 89 7.74 19.80 -7.41
N GLU A 90 8.80 19.21 -6.88
CA GLU A 90 9.01 19.10 -5.43
C GLU A 90 9.40 20.45 -4.83
N ILE A 91 10.23 21.23 -5.52
CA ILE A 91 10.58 22.59 -5.11
C ILE A 91 9.33 23.46 -5.07
N ASP A 92 8.52 23.45 -6.13
CA ASP A 92 7.25 24.19 -6.20
C ASP A 92 6.30 23.81 -5.06
N ALA A 93 6.19 22.51 -4.75
CA ALA A 93 5.37 22.04 -3.63
C ALA A 93 5.87 22.56 -2.29
N LEU A 94 7.19 22.55 -2.05
CA LEU A 94 7.81 23.08 -0.83
C LEU A 94 7.67 24.60 -0.72
N VAL A 95 7.89 25.34 -1.81
CA VAL A 95 7.71 26.79 -1.84
C VAL A 95 6.25 27.14 -1.57
N THR A 96 5.31 26.44 -2.19
CA THR A 96 3.87 26.61 -1.95
C THR A 96 3.53 26.37 -0.48
N LEU A 97 4.06 25.30 0.11
CA LEU A 97 3.88 24.97 1.52
C LEU A 97 4.43 26.08 2.44
N ILE A 98 5.65 26.54 2.21
CA ILE A 98 6.28 27.62 3.00
C ILE A 98 5.51 28.93 2.85
N MET A 99 5.09 29.26 1.62
CA MET A 99 4.30 30.45 1.33
C MET A 99 2.93 30.42 2.03
N GLY A 100 2.36 29.23 2.22
CA GLY A 100 1.13 29.00 2.98
C GLY A 100 1.29 29.06 4.51
N MET A 101 2.51 29.02 5.04
CA MET A 101 2.80 29.18 6.46
C MET A 101 2.75 30.65 6.84
N VAL A 102 1.54 31.20 6.94
CA VAL A 102 1.28 32.60 7.30
C VAL A 102 0.75 32.73 8.73
N LYS A 103 0.88 33.93 9.31
CA LYS A 103 0.28 34.33 10.59
C LYS A 103 -1.23 34.54 10.48
N ASP A 104 -1.71 34.84 9.28
CA ASP A 104 -3.12 35.12 9.05
C ASP A 104 -3.93 33.83 9.22
N GLU A 105 -4.96 33.89 10.06
CA GLU A 105 -5.87 32.77 10.22
C GLU A 105 -6.72 32.61 8.96
N ILE A 106 -6.80 31.38 8.44
CA ILE A 106 -7.67 31.07 7.32
C ILE A 106 -9.12 31.22 7.81
N PRO A 107 -9.95 32.08 7.17
CA PRO A 107 -11.34 32.24 7.57
C PRO A 107 -12.07 30.90 7.59
N GLU A 108 -12.97 30.70 8.55
CA GLU A 108 -13.70 29.43 8.69
C GLU A 108 -14.46 29.03 7.42
N SER A 109 -14.96 30.02 6.66
CA SER A 109 -15.61 29.83 5.36
C SER A 109 -14.70 29.33 4.23
N LYS A 110 -13.39 29.29 4.46
CA LYS A 110 -12.37 28.77 3.54
C LYS A 110 -11.76 27.45 4.01
N LEU A 111 -12.13 26.98 5.21
CA LEU A 111 -11.72 25.68 5.70
C LEU A 111 -12.63 24.59 5.10
N PRO A 112 -12.09 23.39 4.83
CA PRO A 112 -12.92 22.25 4.45
C PRO A 112 -13.86 21.86 5.59
N GLU A 113 -15.02 21.30 5.23
CA GLU A 113 -15.96 20.74 6.20
C GLU A 113 -15.30 19.60 6.98
N LYS A 114 -15.29 19.70 8.31
CA LYS A 114 -14.65 18.72 9.20
C LYS A 114 -15.63 17.62 9.61
N THR A 115 -16.09 16.84 8.64
CA THR A 115 -16.90 15.64 8.92
C THR A 115 -16.06 14.58 9.66
N PRO A 116 -16.67 13.61 10.37
CA PRO A 116 -15.93 12.51 10.96
C PRO A 116 -15.04 11.77 9.96
N ALA A 117 -15.55 11.49 8.76
CA ALA A 117 -14.78 10.86 7.68
C ALA A 117 -13.58 11.73 7.24
N TYR A 118 -13.76 13.05 7.09
CA TYR A 118 -12.67 13.95 6.77
C TYR A 118 -11.55 13.91 7.83
N LEU A 119 -11.93 13.88 9.11
CA LEU A 119 -10.97 13.82 10.23
C LEU A 119 -10.23 12.47 10.28
N ALA A 120 -10.94 11.36 10.07
CA ALA A 120 -10.37 10.02 9.99
C ALA A 120 -9.38 9.91 8.82
N VAL A 121 -9.79 10.35 7.63
CA VAL A 121 -8.96 10.38 6.42
C VAL A 121 -7.69 11.21 6.67
N SER A 122 -7.85 12.44 7.14
CA SER A 122 -6.71 13.35 7.40
C SER A 122 -5.73 12.81 8.45
N LYS A 123 -6.25 12.22 9.54
CA LYS A 123 -5.41 11.62 10.60
C LYS A 123 -4.64 10.40 10.08
N GLY A 124 -5.32 9.55 9.32
CA GLY A 124 -4.73 8.36 8.71
C GLY A 124 -3.67 8.67 7.67
N GLU A 125 -3.91 9.62 6.76
CA GLU A 125 -2.90 10.05 5.78
C GLU A 125 -1.63 10.51 6.49
N ARG A 126 -1.78 11.35 7.51
CA ARG A 126 -0.63 11.78 8.32
C ARG A 126 0.11 10.59 8.92
N PHE A 127 -0.60 9.60 9.46
CA PHE A 127 0.02 8.39 10.01
C PHE A 127 0.78 7.60 8.94
N ILE A 128 0.13 7.34 7.80
CA ILE A 128 0.68 6.60 6.65
C ILE A 128 1.96 7.27 6.12
N HIS A 129 1.97 8.59 5.99
CA HIS A 129 3.14 9.36 5.55
C HIS A 129 4.24 9.40 6.62
N THR A 130 3.89 9.68 7.87
CA THR A 130 4.87 9.84 8.96
C THR A 130 5.61 8.53 9.25
N ASN A 131 4.91 7.39 9.14
CA ASN A 131 5.46 6.07 9.40
C ASN A 131 5.96 5.36 8.14
N ASN A 132 6.08 6.09 7.02
CA ASN A 132 6.62 5.61 5.74
C ASN A 132 5.94 4.35 5.20
N CYS A 133 4.63 4.18 5.44
CA CYS A 133 3.88 3.02 4.94
C CYS A 133 3.88 2.98 3.40
N LEU A 134 3.92 4.15 2.75
CA LEU A 134 4.02 4.33 1.29
C LEU A 134 5.38 3.93 0.70
N GLY A 135 6.41 3.73 1.54
CA GLY A 135 7.68 3.15 1.07
C GLY A 135 7.49 1.72 0.54
N CYS A 136 6.55 0.99 1.15
CA CYS A 136 6.23 -0.39 0.80
C CYS A 136 4.91 -0.50 0.03
N HIS A 137 3.84 0.07 0.59
CA HIS A 137 2.48 -0.06 0.08
C HIS A 137 2.15 1.00 -0.96
N LYS A 138 1.25 0.64 -1.86
CA LYS A 138 0.65 1.56 -2.82
C LYS A 138 -0.82 1.78 -2.46
N ILE A 139 -1.22 3.05 -2.37
CA ILE A 139 -2.57 3.49 -2.00
C ILE A 139 -3.01 4.52 -3.03
N ASP A 140 -4.09 4.23 -3.75
CA ASP A 140 -4.68 5.04 -4.83
C ASP A 140 -3.70 5.55 -5.89
N GLY A 141 -2.71 4.73 -6.23
CA GLY A 141 -1.70 5.11 -7.21
C GLY A 141 -0.44 5.72 -6.60
N GLU A 142 -0.45 6.09 -5.33
CA GLU A 142 0.68 6.70 -4.63
C GLU A 142 1.47 5.70 -3.79
N GLY A 143 2.77 5.94 -3.63
CA GLY A 143 3.67 5.07 -2.87
C GLY A 143 4.22 3.89 -3.69
N GLY A 144 4.49 2.78 -3.01
CA GLY A 144 5.05 1.57 -3.61
C GLY A 144 6.50 1.73 -4.06
N ALA A 145 7.33 2.51 -3.34
CA ALA A 145 8.73 2.75 -3.75
C ALA A 145 9.52 1.44 -3.97
N ILE A 146 9.22 0.39 -3.19
CA ILE A 146 9.83 -0.93 -3.33
C ILE A 146 9.41 -1.69 -4.61
N TRP A 147 8.33 -1.31 -5.28
CA TRP A 147 7.89 -1.95 -6.53
C TRP A 147 8.90 -1.73 -7.64
N THR A 148 9.49 -0.53 -7.72
CA THR A 148 10.56 -0.21 -8.67
C THR A 148 11.79 -1.08 -8.44
N ALA A 149 12.18 -1.27 -7.19
CA ALA A 149 13.28 -2.17 -6.83
C ALA A 149 12.96 -3.63 -7.18
N THR A 150 11.71 -4.05 -6.99
CA THR A 150 11.24 -5.40 -7.36
C THR A 150 11.29 -5.61 -8.87
N ALA A 151 10.88 -4.62 -9.66
CA ALA A 151 10.99 -4.67 -11.12
C ALA A 151 12.45 -4.73 -11.59
N ALA A 152 13.33 -3.91 -11.02
CA ALA A 152 14.76 -3.93 -11.33
C ALA A 152 15.40 -5.29 -10.99
N TRP A 153 15.02 -5.88 -9.85
CA TRP A 153 15.45 -7.23 -9.48
C TRP A 153 14.94 -8.28 -10.48
N LEU A 154 13.66 -8.23 -10.87
CA LEU A 154 13.10 -9.12 -11.89
C LEU A 154 13.79 -8.99 -13.23
N GLU A 155 14.24 -7.78 -13.60
CA GLU A 155 15.00 -7.56 -14.83
C GLU A 155 16.32 -8.32 -14.81
N GLU A 156 17.03 -8.29 -13.68
CA GLU A 156 18.29 -9.00 -13.49
C GLU A 156 18.11 -10.53 -13.52
N VAL A 157 17.10 -11.06 -12.83
CA VAL A 157 16.95 -12.52 -12.63
C VAL A 157 16.07 -13.21 -13.67
N ALA A 158 15.20 -12.47 -14.36
CA ALA A 158 14.19 -13.02 -15.25
C ALA A 158 14.01 -12.23 -16.56
N GLY A 159 14.79 -11.17 -16.79
CA GLY A 159 14.77 -10.40 -18.03
C GLY A 159 13.64 -9.36 -18.14
N SER A 160 13.70 -8.55 -19.19
CA SER A 160 12.85 -7.36 -19.34
C SER A 160 11.37 -7.65 -19.56
N GLU A 161 11.01 -8.78 -20.15
CA GLU A 161 9.61 -9.20 -20.30
C GLU A 161 8.93 -9.35 -18.92
N ASN A 162 9.65 -9.95 -17.97
CA ASN A 162 9.17 -10.19 -16.62
C ASN A 162 9.18 -8.93 -15.75
N SER A 163 10.16 -8.03 -15.94
CA SER A 163 10.20 -6.76 -15.18
C SER A 163 9.12 -5.77 -15.63
N GLN A 164 8.63 -5.90 -16.87
CA GLN A 164 7.54 -5.07 -17.41
C GLN A 164 6.15 -5.68 -17.16
N ASP A 165 6.06 -6.96 -16.78
CA ASP A 165 4.80 -7.58 -16.36
C ASP A 165 4.39 -7.09 -14.96
N ILE A 166 3.42 -6.17 -14.93
CA ILE A 166 2.85 -5.61 -13.70
C ILE A 166 2.31 -6.71 -12.78
N SER A 167 1.73 -7.78 -13.32
CA SER A 167 1.19 -8.89 -12.51
C SER A 167 2.30 -9.61 -11.75
N LEU A 168 3.44 -9.81 -12.41
CA LEU A 168 4.59 -10.45 -11.81
C LEU A 168 5.26 -9.55 -10.77
N VAL A 169 5.51 -8.28 -11.11
CA VAL A 169 6.08 -7.30 -10.17
C VAL A 169 5.21 -7.19 -8.91
N GLN A 170 3.90 -7.08 -9.08
CA GLN A 170 2.95 -7.04 -7.97
C GLN A 170 2.94 -8.31 -7.12
N SER A 171 3.09 -9.48 -7.76
CA SER A 171 3.13 -10.77 -7.06
C SER A 171 4.27 -10.84 -6.04
N PHE A 172 5.38 -10.13 -6.30
CA PHE A 172 6.54 -10.04 -5.41
C PHE A 172 6.63 -8.75 -4.58
N SER A 173 5.73 -7.80 -4.78
CA SER A 173 5.72 -6.51 -4.06
C SER A 173 4.71 -6.51 -2.89
N PRO A 174 4.81 -5.58 -1.91
CA PRO A 174 3.78 -5.38 -0.89
C PRO A 174 2.40 -5.08 -1.51
N PRO A 175 1.30 -5.44 -0.81
CA PRO A 175 -0.04 -5.36 -1.38
C PRO A 175 -0.49 -3.93 -1.66
N LEU A 176 -1.33 -3.79 -2.69
CA LEU A 176 -2.18 -2.62 -2.93
C LEU A 176 -3.23 -2.50 -1.82
N LEU A 177 -3.49 -1.29 -1.32
CA LEU A 177 -4.43 -1.05 -0.21
C LEU A 177 -5.66 -0.19 -0.62
N ASN A 178 -5.93 -0.03 -1.92
CA ASN A 178 -6.97 0.87 -2.48
C ASN A 178 -8.42 0.49 -2.12
N THR A 179 -8.62 -0.63 -1.44
CA THR A 179 -9.94 -1.11 -0.98
C THR A 179 -9.84 -1.76 0.40
N GLU A 180 -8.77 -1.50 1.15
CA GLU A 180 -8.50 -2.26 2.38
C GLU A 180 -9.62 -2.06 3.41
N GLY A 181 -10.23 -0.88 3.41
CA GLY A 181 -11.31 -0.50 4.32
C GLY A 181 -12.51 -1.40 4.16
N ARG A 182 -12.95 -1.65 2.93
CA ARG A 182 -14.07 -2.56 2.60
C ARG A 182 -13.68 -4.03 2.45
N LYS A 183 -12.40 -4.35 2.35
CA LYS A 183 -11.90 -5.71 2.15
C LYS A 183 -11.81 -6.55 3.41
N VAL A 184 -11.19 -6.02 4.46
CA VAL A 184 -10.85 -6.81 5.66
C VAL A 184 -11.69 -6.44 6.87
N GLN A 185 -12.07 -7.44 7.66
CA GLN A 185 -12.77 -7.23 8.92
C GLN A 185 -11.85 -6.46 9.90
N PRO A 186 -12.38 -5.45 10.63
CA PRO A 186 -11.56 -4.55 11.44
C PRO A 186 -10.91 -5.27 12.63
N ASP A 187 -11.65 -6.18 13.28
CA ASP A 187 -11.15 -6.96 14.42
C ASP A 187 -9.98 -7.85 14.01
N TRP A 188 -10.12 -8.56 12.87
CA TRP A 188 -9.03 -9.34 12.29
C TRP A 188 -7.81 -8.48 11.95
N LEU A 189 -8.02 -7.30 11.36
CA LEU A 189 -6.91 -6.42 10.97
C LEU A 189 -6.17 -5.88 12.20
N LEU A 190 -6.88 -5.52 13.26
CA LEU A 190 -6.30 -5.07 14.53
C LEU A 190 -5.48 -6.18 15.20
N ASP A 191 -5.99 -7.41 15.20
CA ASP A 191 -5.27 -8.58 15.74
C ASP A 191 -4.05 -8.94 14.88
N TRP A 192 -4.18 -8.85 13.56
CA TRP A 192 -3.09 -9.11 12.63
C TRP A 192 -1.95 -8.09 12.75
N PHE A 193 -2.24 -6.80 13.02
CA PHE A 193 -1.20 -5.81 13.27
C PHE A 193 -0.37 -6.13 14.53
N GLN A 194 -0.98 -6.73 15.54
CA GLN A 194 -0.29 -7.15 16.76
C GLN A 194 0.51 -8.45 16.55
N ASN A 195 0.00 -9.35 15.71
CA ASN A 195 0.59 -10.66 15.44
C ASN A 195 0.68 -10.91 13.92
N VAL A 196 1.59 -10.18 13.27
CA VAL A 196 1.76 -10.24 11.81
C VAL A 196 2.09 -11.67 11.36
N SER A 197 1.15 -12.30 10.67
CA SER A 197 1.27 -13.66 10.14
C SER A 197 1.36 -13.68 8.61
N MET A 198 1.72 -14.84 8.05
CA MET A 198 1.86 -15.01 6.60
C MET A 198 0.50 -15.10 5.91
N ILE A 199 0.25 -14.18 4.96
CA ILE A 199 -0.95 -14.21 4.11
C ILE A 199 -0.66 -14.77 2.70
N ARG A 200 0.53 -14.47 2.14
CA ARG A 200 0.95 -14.89 0.79
C ARG A 200 2.07 -15.93 0.87
N PRO A 201 1.77 -17.24 0.75
CA PRO A 201 2.77 -18.30 0.87
C PRO A 201 3.91 -18.21 -0.14
N HIS A 202 3.61 -17.78 -1.36
CA HIS A 202 4.57 -17.67 -2.47
C HIS A 202 5.62 -16.56 -2.29
N LEU A 203 5.38 -15.62 -1.36
CA LEU A 203 6.25 -14.47 -1.14
C LEU A 203 7.09 -14.68 0.12
N GLN A 204 8.36 -14.27 0.16
CA GLN A 204 9.17 -14.27 1.39
C GLN A 204 9.07 -12.96 2.20
N VAL A 205 8.94 -11.82 1.51
CA VAL A 205 8.82 -10.51 2.14
C VAL A 205 7.61 -10.47 3.08
N ARG A 206 7.81 -9.95 4.30
CA ARG A 206 6.75 -9.79 5.32
C ARG A 206 6.62 -8.33 5.70
N MET A 207 5.41 -7.95 6.11
CA MET A 207 5.21 -6.66 6.76
C MET A 207 5.98 -6.67 8.10
N PRO A 208 6.74 -5.62 8.44
CA PRO A 208 7.39 -5.52 9.73
C PRO A 208 6.34 -5.44 10.86
N SER A 209 6.69 -5.95 12.04
CA SER A 209 5.92 -5.70 13.25
C SER A 209 6.25 -4.31 13.80
N TYR A 210 5.23 -3.55 14.18
CA TYR A 210 5.38 -2.23 14.78
C TYR A 210 4.76 -2.23 16.17
N ASN A 211 5.39 -1.52 17.10
CA ASN A 211 4.89 -1.38 18.47
C ASN A 211 3.99 -0.14 18.63
N PHE A 212 3.06 0.04 17.70
CA PHE A 212 2.03 1.07 17.80
C PHE A 212 0.92 0.63 18.76
N THR A 213 0.26 1.60 19.35
CA THR A 213 -0.86 1.38 20.25
C THR A 213 -2.12 0.95 19.49
N HIS A 214 -3.07 0.34 20.21
CA HIS A 214 -4.39 0.03 19.66
C HIS A 214 -5.11 1.27 19.13
N GLU A 215 -4.93 2.43 19.77
CA GLU A 215 -5.54 3.68 19.30
C GLU A 215 -4.95 4.15 17.96
N GLU A 216 -3.64 4.01 17.78
CA GLU A 216 -2.98 4.30 16.51
C GLU A 216 -3.45 3.36 15.41
N TRP A 217 -3.53 2.05 15.68
CA TRP A 217 -4.03 1.08 14.71
C TRP A 217 -5.50 1.26 14.38
N ASN A 218 -6.35 1.53 15.37
CA ASN A 218 -7.74 1.88 15.12
C ASN A 218 -7.87 3.15 14.27
N GLY A 219 -6.95 4.12 14.42
CA GLY A 219 -6.89 5.28 13.53
C GLY A 219 -6.57 4.93 12.08
N VAL A 220 -5.75 3.90 11.83
CA VAL A 220 -5.46 3.40 10.48
C VAL A 220 -6.64 2.60 9.91
N ILE A 221 -7.33 1.83 10.74
CA ILE A 221 -8.54 1.08 10.34
C ILE A 221 -9.65 2.06 9.97
N ASP A 222 -9.91 3.07 10.81
CA ASP A 222 -10.90 4.12 10.57
C ASP A 222 -10.56 4.94 9.31
N TYR A 223 -9.27 5.20 9.07
CA TYR A 223 -8.80 5.78 7.81
C TYR A 223 -9.24 4.98 6.59
N PHE A 224 -8.94 3.67 6.56
CA PHE A 224 -9.29 2.83 5.42
C PHE A 224 -10.81 2.71 5.25
N GLN A 225 -11.56 2.51 6.34
CA GLN A 225 -13.02 2.43 6.32
C GLN A 225 -13.65 3.72 5.82
N SER A 226 -13.25 4.87 6.38
CA SER A 226 -13.76 6.19 5.97
C SER A 226 -13.43 6.49 4.51
N LYS A 227 -12.24 6.09 4.05
CA LYS A 227 -11.79 6.25 2.67
C LYS A 227 -12.60 5.41 1.67
N ASP A 228 -13.03 4.22 2.08
CA ASP A 228 -13.89 3.34 1.30
C ASP A 228 -15.40 3.63 1.48
N GLY A 229 -15.75 4.73 2.16
CA GLY A 229 -17.15 5.12 2.37
C GLY A 229 -17.92 4.21 3.33
N MET A 230 -17.22 3.45 4.16
CA MET A 230 -17.84 2.60 5.18
C MET A 230 -18.25 3.44 6.38
N SER A 231 -19.56 3.72 6.49
CA SER A 231 -20.13 4.47 7.60
C SER A 231 -20.71 3.61 8.72
N LEU A 232 -20.74 2.28 8.54
CA LEU A 232 -21.37 1.36 9.48
C LEU A 232 -20.41 1.02 10.63
N THR A 233 -20.84 1.29 11.87
CA THR A 233 -20.10 0.93 13.09
C THR A 233 -20.20 -0.57 13.41
N TYR A 234 -21.20 -1.26 12.86
CA TYR A 234 -21.45 -2.68 13.12
C TYR A 234 -21.87 -3.40 11.85
N GLU A 235 -21.29 -4.57 11.62
CA GLU A 235 -21.59 -5.46 10.51
C GLU A 235 -22.18 -6.75 11.08
N ASN A 236 -23.24 -7.27 10.45
CA ASN A 236 -23.78 -8.56 10.87
C ASN A 236 -22.84 -9.67 10.39
N PRO A 237 -22.59 -10.71 11.20
CA PRO A 237 -21.85 -11.86 10.73
C PRO A 237 -22.59 -12.51 9.55
N HIS A 238 -21.82 -12.97 8.56
CA HIS A 238 -22.38 -13.72 7.43
C HIS A 238 -23.02 -15.02 7.92
N SER A 239 -24.28 -15.22 7.57
CA SER A 239 -25.05 -16.40 7.98
C SER A 239 -25.11 -17.40 6.82
N PHE A 240 -24.74 -18.64 7.10
CA PHE A 240 -24.73 -19.71 6.10
C PHE A 240 -25.17 -21.04 6.73
N SER A 241 -25.44 -22.04 5.89
CA SER A 241 -25.74 -23.41 6.31
C SER A 241 -25.09 -24.40 5.36
N GLN A 242 -24.33 -25.35 5.91
CA GLN A 242 -23.63 -26.40 5.13
C GLN A 242 -24.57 -27.35 4.38
N VAL A 243 -25.86 -27.38 4.74
CA VAL A 243 -26.88 -28.22 4.05
C VAL A 243 -27.73 -27.42 3.06
N SER A 244 -27.44 -26.14 2.87
CA SER A 244 -28.15 -25.29 1.91
C SER A 244 -27.70 -25.56 0.47
N ASN A 245 -28.59 -25.33 -0.49
CA ASN A 245 -28.23 -25.37 -1.91
C ASN A 245 -27.10 -24.38 -2.23
N SER A 246 -27.05 -23.23 -1.56
CA SER A 246 -26.01 -22.21 -1.76
C SER A 246 -24.62 -22.75 -1.42
N TYR A 247 -24.47 -23.34 -0.23
CA TYR A 247 -23.21 -23.98 0.19
C TYR A 247 -22.78 -25.11 -0.76
N LEU A 248 -23.71 -26.00 -1.12
CA LEU A 248 -23.43 -27.14 -2.00
C LEU A 248 -23.09 -26.68 -3.44
N ALA A 249 -23.76 -25.64 -3.92
CA ALA A 249 -23.41 -25.00 -5.20
C ALA A 249 -22.00 -24.42 -5.14
N GLY A 250 -21.64 -23.70 -4.08
CA GLY A 250 -20.28 -23.21 -3.86
C GLY A 250 -19.22 -24.30 -3.85
N GLN A 251 -19.51 -25.42 -3.18
CA GLN A 251 -18.62 -26.58 -3.15
C GLN A 251 -18.36 -27.13 -4.56
N LYS A 252 -19.39 -27.21 -5.41
CA LYS A 252 -19.21 -27.64 -6.79
C LYS A 252 -18.46 -26.59 -7.63
N ILE A 253 -18.78 -25.31 -7.45
CA ILE A 253 -18.15 -24.23 -8.23
C ILE A 253 -16.65 -24.15 -7.97
N GLN A 254 -16.18 -24.28 -6.72
CA GLN A 254 -14.74 -24.29 -6.45
C GLN A 254 -14.03 -25.55 -6.96
N GLU A 255 -14.75 -26.68 -7.04
CA GLU A 255 -14.24 -27.95 -7.56
C GLU A 255 -13.93 -27.79 -9.06
N GLU A 256 -14.89 -27.29 -9.83
CA GLU A 256 -14.73 -27.01 -11.27
C GLU A 256 -13.79 -25.83 -11.53
N GLY A 257 -13.81 -24.82 -10.66
CA GLY A 257 -12.85 -23.72 -10.67
C GLY A 257 -11.43 -24.11 -10.25
N ALA A 258 -11.23 -25.36 -9.80
CA ALA A 258 -9.98 -25.94 -9.36
C ALA A 258 -9.20 -25.05 -8.38
N CYS A 259 -9.90 -24.44 -7.41
CA CYS A 259 -9.33 -23.48 -6.46
C CYS A 259 -8.14 -24.08 -5.66
N ILE A 260 -8.17 -25.38 -5.41
CA ILE A 260 -7.09 -26.16 -4.75
C ILE A 260 -5.79 -26.20 -5.56
N ASN A 261 -5.78 -25.79 -6.83
CA ASN A 261 -4.54 -25.68 -7.58
C ASN A 261 -3.63 -24.62 -6.98
N CYS A 262 -4.19 -23.51 -6.49
CA CYS A 262 -3.44 -22.38 -5.96
C CYS A 262 -3.63 -22.19 -4.46
N HIS A 263 -4.83 -22.43 -3.91
CA HIS A 263 -5.15 -22.10 -2.52
C HIS A 263 -4.95 -23.26 -1.55
N PHE A 264 -4.55 -22.94 -0.32
CA PHE A 264 -4.54 -23.90 0.79
C PHE A 264 -5.95 -24.09 1.35
N TYR A 265 -6.29 -25.33 1.70
CA TYR A 265 -7.48 -25.67 2.51
C TYR A 265 -7.00 -26.16 3.87
N GLY A 266 -6.68 -25.21 4.75
CA GLY A 266 -6.05 -25.50 6.03
C GLY A 266 -4.67 -26.12 5.84
N SER A 267 -4.49 -27.34 6.35
CA SER A 267 -3.23 -28.07 6.19
C SER A 267 -3.02 -28.70 4.81
N MET A 268 -4.06 -28.71 3.95
CA MET A 268 -3.97 -29.22 2.59
C MET A 268 -3.23 -28.22 1.69
N LYS A 269 -2.10 -28.67 1.13
CA LYS A 269 -1.28 -27.87 0.22
C LYS A 269 -1.95 -27.73 -1.15
N PRO A 270 -1.72 -26.61 -1.85
CA PRO A 270 -2.11 -26.47 -3.25
C PRO A 270 -1.46 -27.53 -4.14
N ARG A 271 -2.11 -27.86 -5.26
CA ARG A 271 -1.61 -28.86 -6.21
C ARG A 271 -0.45 -28.35 -7.07
N GLN A 272 -0.41 -27.06 -7.35
CA GLN A 272 0.67 -26.46 -8.15
C GLN A 272 1.90 -26.09 -7.28
N ASP A 273 2.94 -25.62 -7.97
CA ASP A 273 4.21 -25.25 -7.35
C ASP A 273 4.12 -24.07 -6.40
N ALA A 274 5.08 -23.99 -5.47
CA ALA A 274 5.09 -22.99 -4.40
C ALA A 274 5.04 -21.54 -4.88
N LEU A 275 5.43 -21.27 -6.13
CA LEU A 275 5.37 -19.95 -6.74
C LEU A 275 3.93 -19.49 -7.05
N THR A 276 2.99 -20.42 -7.25
CA THR A 276 1.58 -20.10 -7.52
C THR A 276 0.70 -20.19 -6.28
N TRP A 277 1.28 -20.53 -5.12
CA TRP A 277 0.54 -20.68 -3.89
C TRP A 277 -0.11 -19.37 -3.42
N ALA A 278 -1.43 -19.42 -3.32
CA ALA A 278 -2.30 -18.35 -2.89
C ALA A 278 -2.68 -18.49 -1.40
N PRO A 279 -3.33 -17.47 -0.80
CA PRO A 279 -3.72 -17.49 0.61
C PRO A 279 -4.60 -18.69 0.98
N ASN A 280 -4.53 -19.10 2.25
CA ASN A 280 -5.37 -20.15 2.81
C ASN A 280 -6.83 -19.72 2.89
N LEU A 281 -7.74 -20.50 2.29
CA LEU A 281 -9.17 -20.16 2.27
C LEU A 281 -9.86 -20.35 3.61
N VAL A 282 -9.31 -21.14 4.53
CA VAL A 282 -9.86 -21.24 5.90
C VAL A 282 -9.85 -19.88 6.61
N LEU A 283 -8.87 -19.03 6.32
CA LEU A 283 -8.75 -17.68 6.90
C LEU A 283 -9.81 -16.70 6.38
N THR A 284 -10.51 -17.04 5.29
CA THR A 284 -11.43 -16.11 4.59
C THR A 284 -12.49 -15.54 5.52
N LYS A 285 -13.14 -16.38 6.33
CA LYS A 285 -14.28 -15.99 7.18
C LYS A 285 -13.91 -15.05 8.32
N GLU A 286 -12.66 -15.10 8.79
CA GLU A 286 -12.14 -14.20 9.82
C GLU A 286 -11.63 -12.91 9.17
N ARG A 287 -10.97 -13.03 8.01
CA ARG A 287 -10.23 -11.92 7.40
C ARG A 287 -11.06 -11.03 6.49
N LEU A 288 -11.85 -11.62 5.59
CA LEU A 288 -12.42 -10.93 4.44
C LEU A 288 -13.91 -10.66 4.66
N ARG A 289 -14.42 -9.60 4.02
CA ARG A 289 -15.86 -9.33 3.96
C ARG A 289 -16.53 -10.04 2.78
N PRO A 290 -17.73 -10.62 2.97
CA PRO A 290 -18.52 -11.23 1.89
C PRO A 290 -18.67 -10.32 0.67
N GLU A 291 -19.07 -9.06 0.87
CA GLU A 291 -19.37 -8.12 -0.20
C GLU A 291 -18.14 -7.85 -1.07
N TRP A 292 -16.97 -7.74 -0.44
CA TRP A 292 -15.70 -7.57 -1.17
C TRP A 292 -15.32 -8.83 -1.95
N LEU A 293 -15.64 -10.03 -1.44
CA LEU A 293 -15.44 -11.27 -2.18
C LEU A 293 -16.34 -11.34 -3.43
N ILE A 294 -17.58 -10.87 -3.34
CA ILE A 294 -18.47 -10.78 -4.52
C ILE A 294 -17.87 -9.83 -5.56
N GLU A 295 -17.39 -8.66 -5.15
CA GLU A 295 -16.68 -7.72 -6.06
C GLU A 295 -15.47 -8.39 -6.71
N LEU A 296 -14.66 -9.10 -5.91
CA LEU A 296 -13.46 -9.79 -6.37
C LEU A 296 -13.80 -10.90 -7.36
N PHE A 297 -14.79 -11.75 -7.08
CA PHE A 297 -15.17 -12.86 -7.98
C PHE A 297 -15.77 -12.35 -9.28
N ASN A 298 -16.55 -11.28 -9.23
CA ASN A 298 -17.15 -10.71 -10.43
C ASN A 298 -16.09 -10.12 -11.38
N ASN A 299 -15.12 -9.37 -10.86
CA ASN A 299 -14.02 -8.84 -11.66
C ASN A 299 -12.75 -8.62 -10.82
N PRO A 300 -11.86 -9.63 -10.73
CA PRO A 300 -10.65 -9.51 -9.91
C PRO A 300 -9.74 -8.37 -10.36
N GLN A 301 -9.67 -8.08 -11.66
CA GLN A 301 -8.79 -7.04 -12.21
C GLN A 301 -9.27 -5.63 -11.88
N SER A 302 -10.57 -5.40 -11.66
CA SER A 302 -11.05 -4.08 -11.22
C SER A 302 -10.78 -3.81 -9.74
N VAL A 303 -10.79 -4.87 -8.91
CA VAL A 303 -10.55 -4.75 -7.46
C VAL A 303 -9.06 -4.75 -7.14
N MET A 304 -8.31 -5.67 -7.76
CA MET A 304 -6.88 -5.82 -7.59
C MET A 304 -6.21 -5.93 -8.97
N PRO A 305 -5.98 -4.81 -9.67
CA PRO A 305 -5.31 -4.80 -10.97
C PRO A 305 -4.01 -5.60 -10.91
N GLY A 306 -3.73 -6.44 -11.91
CA GLY A 306 -2.53 -7.27 -11.96
C GLY A 306 -2.58 -8.53 -11.07
N THR A 307 -3.70 -8.81 -10.40
CA THR A 307 -3.85 -10.09 -9.68
C THR A 307 -3.75 -11.29 -10.63
N LYS A 308 -3.13 -12.39 -10.17
CA LYS A 308 -3.10 -13.67 -10.90
C LYS A 308 -4.34 -14.53 -10.66
N MET A 309 -5.21 -14.13 -9.72
CA MET A 309 -6.46 -14.82 -9.45
C MET A 309 -7.44 -14.56 -10.61
N PRO A 310 -7.86 -15.60 -11.35
CA PRO A 310 -8.86 -15.43 -12.40
C PRO A 310 -10.25 -15.23 -11.79
N ALA A 311 -11.18 -14.69 -12.57
CA ALA A 311 -12.60 -14.74 -12.20
C ALA A 311 -13.04 -16.23 -12.21
N PRO A 312 -13.68 -16.73 -11.15
CA PRO A 312 -14.21 -18.09 -11.15
C PRO A 312 -15.26 -18.23 -12.26
N TYR A 313 -15.17 -19.32 -13.02
CA TYR A 313 -16.17 -19.64 -14.02
C TYR A 313 -17.48 -20.05 -13.34
N ILE A 314 -18.60 -19.52 -13.83
CA ILE A 314 -19.94 -19.79 -13.32
C ILE A 314 -20.88 -20.06 -14.51
N PRO A 315 -21.72 -21.11 -14.46
CA PRO A 315 -22.58 -21.51 -15.58
C PRO A 315 -23.90 -20.71 -15.62
N VAL A 316 -23.81 -19.38 -15.54
CA VAL A 316 -25.01 -18.52 -15.40
C VAL A 316 -25.81 -18.37 -16.69
N ASP A 317 -25.14 -18.45 -17.84
CA ASP A 317 -25.73 -18.28 -19.18
C ASP A 317 -25.93 -19.63 -19.90
N GLU A 318 -25.63 -20.75 -19.23
CA GLU A 318 -25.78 -22.08 -19.79
C GLU A 318 -27.24 -22.57 -19.71
N PRO A 319 -27.71 -23.40 -20.66
CA PRO A 319 -29.03 -24.01 -20.57
C PRO A 319 -29.17 -24.82 -19.27
N ILE A 320 -30.25 -24.60 -18.52
CA ILE A 320 -30.45 -25.22 -17.20
C ILE A 320 -30.29 -26.75 -17.19
N ASN A 321 -30.67 -27.44 -18.27
CA ASN A 321 -30.51 -28.89 -18.37
C ASN A 321 -29.03 -29.31 -18.39
N ASP A 322 -28.19 -28.54 -19.08
CA ASP A 322 -26.74 -28.78 -19.16
C ASP A 322 -26.11 -28.48 -17.79
N VAL A 323 -26.57 -27.41 -17.11
CA VAL A 323 -26.13 -27.10 -15.75
C VAL A 323 -26.49 -28.23 -14.78
N ILE A 324 -27.70 -28.78 -14.84
CA ILE A 324 -28.11 -29.92 -14.01
C ILE A 324 -27.21 -31.14 -14.27
N GLU A 325 -26.87 -31.41 -15.53
CA GLU A 325 -26.05 -32.57 -15.91
C GLU A 325 -24.59 -32.45 -15.42
N TYR A 326 -23.96 -31.29 -15.62
CA TYR A 326 -22.53 -31.10 -15.34
C TYR A 326 -22.24 -30.55 -13.93
N TRP A 327 -23.08 -29.63 -13.46
CA TRP A 327 -22.93 -28.91 -12.20
C TRP A 327 -23.88 -29.38 -11.10
N GLY A 328 -24.94 -30.10 -11.44
CA GLY A 328 -25.89 -30.62 -10.48
C GLY A 328 -27.04 -29.67 -10.12
N PRO A 329 -28.07 -30.17 -9.44
CA PRO A 329 -29.29 -29.43 -9.17
C PRO A 329 -29.09 -28.25 -8.21
N GLU A 330 -28.10 -28.30 -7.33
CA GLU A 330 -27.82 -27.23 -6.38
C GLU A 330 -27.28 -25.98 -7.08
N VAL A 331 -26.37 -26.13 -8.06
CA VAL A 331 -25.91 -25.02 -8.91
C VAL A 331 -27.04 -24.55 -9.83
N ALA A 332 -27.80 -25.50 -10.41
CA ALA A 332 -28.91 -25.18 -11.30
C ALA A 332 -30.01 -24.33 -10.65
N ALA A 333 -30.15 -24.40 -9.31
CA ALA A 333 -31.09 -23.59 -8.55
C ALA A 333 -30.82 -22.07 -8.64
N PHE A 334 -29.63 -21.66 -9.10
CA PHE A 334 -29.19 -20.27 -9.18
C PHE A 334 -28.92 -19.81 -10.63
N VAL A 335 -29.32 -20.58 -11.65
CA VAL A 335 -29.19 -20.16 -13.06
C VAL A 335 -29.88 -18.83 -13.29
N GLY A 336 -29.18 -17.89 -13.94
CA GLY A 336 -29.62 -16.51 -14.12
C GLY A 336 -29.34 -15.57 -12.94
N ASP A 337 -28.77 -16.06 -11.82
CA ASP A 337 -28.37 -15.25 -10.67
C ASP A 337 -26.87 -15.45 -10.35
N THR A 338 -26.04 -14.67 -11.04
CA THR A 338 -24.59 -14.61 -10.83
C THR A 338 -24.20 -14.32 -9.39
N THR A 339 -24.89 -13.36 -8.76
CA THR A 339 -24.57 -12.93 -7.41
C THR A 339 -24.84 -14.05 -6.41
N ALA A 340 -25.96 -14.77 -6.55
CA ALA A 340 -26.26 -15.93 -5.70
C ALA A 340 -25.24 -17.06 -5.88
N MET A 341 -24.76 -17.34 -7.10
CA MET A 341 -23.69 -18.32 -7.31
C MET A 341 -22.38 -17.92 -6.61
N PHE A 342 -22.01 -16.64 -6.63
CA PHE A 342 -20.85 -16.15 -5.89
C PHE A 342 -21.05 -16.20 -4.37
N TYR A 343 -22.26 -15.92 -3.87
CA TYR A 343 -22.56 -16.17 -2.46
C TYR A 343 -22.48 -17.65 -2.09
N GLY A 344 -22.77 -18.57 -3.01
CA GLY A 344 -22.50 -19.99 -2.83
C GLY A 344 -21.02 -20.27 -2.53
N LEU A 345 -20.10 -19.67 -3.29
CA LEU A 345 -18.66 -19.75 -3.01
C LEU A 345 -18.32 -19.18 -1.62
N VAL A 346 -18.91 -18.05 -1.24
CA VAL A 346 -18.75 -17.44 0.09
C VAL A 346 -19.22 -18.41 1.18
N ASP A 347 -20.42 -18.97 1.06
CA ASP A 347 -20.97 -19.94 2.01
C ASP A 347 -20.06 -21.15 2.17
N TRP A 348 -19.56 -21.68 1.06
CA TRP A 348 -18.61 -22.79 1.07
C TRP A 348 -17.32 -22.43 1.83
N MET A 349 -16.72 -21.27 1.53
CA MET A 349 -15.52 -20.79 2.24
C MET A 349 -15.79 -20.57 3.74
N TRP A 350 -16.98 -20.12 4.11
CA TRP A 350 -17.37 -19.93 5.52
C TRP A 350 -17.49 -21.24 6.29
N GLY A 351 -17.85 -22.33 5.60
CA GLY A 351 -17.88 -23.68 6.18
C GLY A 351 -16.54 -24.38 6.24
N LEU A 352 -15.46 -23.79 5.72
CA LEU A 352 -14.13 -24.37 5.83
C LEU A 352 -13.63 -24.34 7.29
N GLU A 353 -13.06 -25.47 7.69
CA GLU A 353 -12.43 -25.67 9.00
C GLU A 353 -11.00 -26.17 8.81
N GLY A 354 -10.11 -25.79 9.73
CA GLY A 354 -8.73 -26.24 9.72
C GLY A 354 -7.78 -25.21 10.30
N VAL A 355 -6.48 -25.41 10.05
CA VAL A 355 -5.43 -24.48 10.48
C VAL A 355 -5.52 -23.20 9.64
N GLU A 356 -5.62 -22.04 10.28
CA GLU A 356 -5.64 -20.74 9.59
C GLU A 356 -4.24 -20.28 9.19
N ASP A 357 -3.27 -20.33 10.12
CA ASP A 357 -1.88 -19.98 9.86
C ASP A 357 -1.07 -21.18 9.32
N VAL A 358 -0.86 -21.19 8.02
CA VAL A 358 -0.07 -22.21 7.31
C VAL A 358 1.44 -21.93 7.29
N SER A 359 1.92 -20.93 8.02
CA SER A 359 3.32 -20.49 7.99
C SER A 359 4.32 -21.61 8.23
N ALA A 360 4.05 -22.49 9.20
CA ALA A 360 4.92 -23.63 9.51
C ALA A 360 4.96 -24.64 8.36
N ILE A 361 3.81 -24.91 7.73
CA ILE A 361 3.67 -25.83 6.60
C ILE A 361 4.46 -25.31 5.39
N VAL A 362 4.35 -24.01 5.13
CA VAL A 362 5.05 -23.33 4.06
C VAL A 362 6.56 -23.35 4.32
N ARG A 363 7.00 -22.95 5.52
CA ARG A 363 8.42 -22.95 5.90
C ARG A 363 9.07 -24.31 5.72
N THR A 364 8.47 -25.38 6.25
CA THR A 364 8.97 -26.75 6.11
C THR A 364 9.05 -27.19 4.64
N HIS A 365 8.11 -26.78 3.79
CA HIS A 365 8.19 -27.06 2.36
C HIS A 365 9.36 -26.33 1.71
N LEU A 366 9.52 -25.04 1.99
CA LEU A 366 10.55 -24.22 1.34
C LEU A 366 11.97 -24.60 1.80
N GLU A 367 12.15 -25.03 3.05
CA GLU A 367 13.42 -25.57 3.55
C GLU A 367 13.84 -26.85 2.82
N SER A 368 12.88 -27.64 2.33
CA SER A 368 13.16 -28.93 1.68
C SER A 368 13.14 -28.88 0.15
N LYS A 369 12.30 -28.02 -0.45
CA LYS A 369 12.05 -27.98 -1.90
C LYS A 369 12.31 -26.62 -2.53
N GLY A 370 12.49 -25.57 -1.73
CA GLY A 370 12.54 -24.19 -2.21
C GLY A 370 11.25 -23.76 -2.90
N TYR A 371 11.31 -22.63 -3.60
CA TYR A 371 10.20 -22.12 -4.41
C TYR A 371 10.25 -22.57 -5.89
N GLY A 372 11.31 -23.27 -6.29
CA GLY A 372 11.49 -23.75 -7.67
C GLY A 372 11.98 -22.71 -8.69
N PHE A 373 12.20 -21.44 -8.30
CA PHE A 373 12.60 -20.36 -9.24
C PHE A 373 14.11 -20.11 -9.36
N ILE A 374 14.96 -20.90 -8.71
CA ILE A 374 16.42 -20.87 -8.93
C ILE A 374 16.94 -22.30 -8.94
N THR A 375 17.03 -22.90 -10.12
CA THR A 375 18.06 -23.92 -10.31
C THR A 375 19.35 -23.15 -10.51
N GLU A 376 20.19 -23.08 -9.48
CA GLU A 376 21.61 -22.90 -9.74
C GLU A 376 22.03 -24.07 -10.61
N LYS A 377 22.07 -23.89 -11.93
CA LYS A 377 23.08 -24.63 -12.69
C LYS A 377 24.41 -24.11 -12.16
N LYS A 378 24.91 -24.73 -11.10
CA LYS A 378 26.34 -24.75 -10.82
C LYS A 378 26.99 -25.38 -12.05
N GLY A 379 27.42 -24.50 -12.96
CA GLY A 379 28.44 -24.87 -13.92
C GLY A 379 29.70 -25.19 -13.14
N GLY A 380 30.25 -26.37 -13.41
CA GLY A 380 31.58 -26.78 -12.97
C GLY A 380 31.60 -27.65 -11.73
N GLU A 381 31.42 -28.95 -11.92
CA GLU A 381 32.43 -29.88 -11.40
C GLU A 381 33.03 -30.61 -12.60
N ASP A 382 34.31 -30.38 -12.79
CA ASP A 382 35.18 -31.10 -13.70
C ASP A 382 35.12 -32.61 -13.38
N GLU A 383 34.62 -33.41 -14.32
CA GLU A 383 34.90 -34.85 -14.35
C GLU A 383 35.65 -35.18 -15.65
N TRP A 384 36.99 -35.22 -15.48
CA TRP A 384 38.04 -35.98 -16.18
C TRP A 384 37.88 -36.32 -17.66
#